data_AF-X6NRI6-F1
#
_entry.id   AF-X6NRI6-F1
#
_cell.length_a   1.000
_cell.length_b   1.000
_cell.length_c   1.000
_cell.angle_alpha   90.00
_cell.angle_beta   90.00
_cell.angle_gamma   90.00
#
_symmetry.space_group_name_H-M   'P 1'
#
loop_
_entity.id
_entity.type
_entity.pdbx_description
1 polymer ?
#
loop_
_entity_poly.entity_id
_entity_poly.type
_entity_poly.pdbx_seq_one_letter_code
_entity_poly.pdbx_strand_id
1 'polypeptide(L)'
;MKTLDPVWNEKTQFIFFKDPKELTFNVWDWDKGTKHDPIGDYTLSLDGFFADSHSGRERIRRGGGTLCVYVADEHYFKNIFFFCLIRTIGKKKKVFTGPLTLKNVKKGELFVTVKCRKLLPIDLEVKAAHLQNLEKEQIHNIAEQEAQIASITKENESIAQANKNLGEEVSTLTASVKDSESKLSQSVAQKQALEEQKNNLAQIRASVQKDYGDISNQLVFLQSALEEEQDAVTDLASENSGLKVEQKTVASDSDNANLRIARLEEEIARLKQQKAQEKTNSKPAATTVVVATDKPVAQEEETKATSPLIDEKPQPAGNAQSSNCQCCIIL
;
A
#
# COMPACT_ATOMS: atom_id res chain seq x y z
N MET A 1 37.72 24.73 49.15
CA MET A 1 39.06 24.58 49.77
C MET A 1 38.95 25.14 51.18
N LYS A 2 39.32 24.42 52.24
CA LYS A 2 39.29 24.95 53.62
C LYS A 2 40.73 25.19 54.07
N THR A 3 41.10 26.45 54.28
CA THR A 3 42.42 26.88 54.77
C THR A 3 42.24 28.13 55.62
N LEU A 4 43.04 28.27 56.69
CA LEU A 4 43.10 29.50 57.50
C LEU A 4 44.04 30.55 56.90
N ASP A 5 44.84 30.15 55.91
CA ASP A 5 45.72 31.01 55.12
C ASP A 5 45.23 31.06 53.65
N PRO A 6 44.13 31.75 53.33
CA PRO A 6 43.58 31.86 51.98
C PRO A 6 44.36 32.86 51.11
N VAL A 7 44.68 32.45 49.88
CA VAL A 7 45.33 33.32 48.87
C VAL A 7 44.28 33.75 47.84
N TRP A 8 43.51 34.78 48.17
CA TRP A 8 42.42 35.29 47.32
C TRP A 8 42.90 35.84 45.96
N ASN A 9 43.97 36.65 45.94
CA ASN A 9 44.45 37.40 44.76
C ASN A 9 43.39 38.31 44.05
N GLU A 10 42.25 38.56 44.70
CA GLU A 10 41.14 39.35 44.18
C GLU A 10 41.48 40.84 43.98
N LYS A 11 40.76 41.49 43.05
CA LYS A 11 41.03 42.86 42.60
C LYS A 11 39.73 43.67 42.49
N THR A 12 39.34 44.30 43.58
CA THR A 12 38.14 45.15 43.64
C THR A 12 38.48 46.61 43.31
N GLN A 13 37.65 47.28 42.51
CA GLN A 13 37.77 48.71 42.21
C GLN A 13 36.53 49.47 42.69
N PHE A 14 36.75 50.44 43.57
CA PHE A 14 35.75 51.39 44.01
C PHE A 14 35.96 52.75 43.30
N ILE A 15 34.87 53.49 43.12
CA ILE A 15 34.88 54.88 42.62
C ILE A 15 34.11 55.72 43.63
N PHE A 16 34.71 56.82 44.08
CA PHE A 16 34.12 57.71 45.08
C PHE A 16 34.07 59.14 44.52
N PHE A 17 32.93 59.82 44.69
CA PHE A 17 32.73 61.22 44.29
C PHE A 17 33.27 62.24 45.30
N LYS A 18 33.68 61.78 46.48
CA LYS A 18 34.35 62.54 47.54
C LYS A 18 35.52 61.71 48.03
N ASP A 19 36.63 62.34 48.43
CA ASP A 19 37.81 61.61 48.92
C ASP A 19 37.42 60.77 50.17
N PRO A 20 37.53 59.42 50.12
CA PRO A 20 37.18 58.56 51.24
C PRO A 20 38.22 58.70 52.35
N LYS A 21 37.77 58.83 53.60
CA LYS A 21 38.65 58.95 54.78
C LYS A 21 39.17 57.61 55.28
N GLU A 22 38.42 56.54 55.07
CA GLU A 22 38.67 55.22 55.66
C GLU A 22 38.24 54.11 54.69
N LEU A 23 38.88 52.94 54.80
CA LEU A 23 38.54 51.72 54.09
C LEU A 23 38.51 50.55 55.09
N THR A 24 37.32 50.02 55.35
CA THR A 24 37.14 48.89 56.28
C THR A 24 37.12 47.56 55.54
N PHE A 25 38.01 46.66 55.94
CA PHE A 25 38.02 45.25 55.56
C PHE A 25 37.30 44.46 56.67
N ASN A 26 36.33 43.61 56.31
CA ASN A 26 35.64 42.72 57.23
C ASN A 26 35.80 41.29 56.70
N VAL A 27 36.37 40.38 57.50
CA VAL A 27 36.59 38.98 57.12
C VAL A 27 35.52 38.11 57.80
N TRP A 28 34.98 37.13 57.08
CA TRP A 28 33.89 36.27 57.54
C TRP A 28 34.17 34.82 57.14
N ASP A 29 33.83 33.85 57.99
CA ASP A 29 33.84 32.44 57.60
C ASP A 29 32.53 32.10 56.88
N TRP A 30 32.63 31.43 55.74
CA TRP A 30 31.48 31.07 54.93
C TRP A 30 31.00 29.67 55.30
N ASP A 31 30.11 29.60 56.29
CA ASP A 31 29.35 28.39 56.56
C ASP A 31 28.07 28.27 55.73
N LYS A 32 27.76 27.02 55.35
CA LYS A 32 26.58 26.68 54.55
C LYS A 32 25.40 26.32 55.46
N GLY A 33 24.49 27.28 55.67
CA GLY A 33 23.20 27.06 56.35
C GLY A 33 23.13 27.59 57.79
N THR A 34 24.25 28.08 58.32
CA THR A 34 24.30 28.90 59.55
C THR A 34 24.62 30.36 59.19
N LYS A 35 24.60 31.25 60.18
CA LYS A 35 25.09 32.62 60.03
C LYS A 35 26.62 32.59 59.85
N HIS A 36 27.15 33.42 58.95
CA HIS A 36 28.59 33.61 58.78
C HIS A 36 29.20 34.29 60.02
N ASP A 37 30.27 33.70 60.56
CA ASP A 37 30.96 34.22 61.75
C ASP A 37 32.08 35.19 61.37
N PRO A 38 32.24 36.33 62.07
CA PRO A 38 33.26 37.32 61.74
C PRO A 38 34.66 36.86 62.18
N ILE A 39 35.60 36.76 61.23
CA ILE A 39 37.03 36.52 61.47
C ILE A 39 37.80 37.86 61.63
N GLY A 40 37.13 38.86 62.18
CA GLY A 40 37.71 40.17 62.50
C GLY A 40 37.66 41.21 61.39
N ASP A 41 38.05 42.43 61.76
CA ASP A 41 37.94 43.65 60.95
C ASP A 41 39.26 44.45 60.94
N TYR A 42 39.42 45.31 59.93
CA TYR A 42 40.44 46.34 59.94
C TYR A 42 40.00 47.60 59.19
N THR A 43 40.01 48.74 59.86
CA THR A 43 39.83 50.06 59.24
C THR A 43 41.19 50.67 58.91
N LEU A 44 41.50 50.78 57.62
CA LEU A 44 42.64 51.53 57.11
C LEU A 44 42.24 53.00 56.94
N SER A 45 42.90 53.92 57.64
CA SER A 45 42.75 55.35 57.33
C SER A 45 43.39 55.66 55.98
N LEU A 46 42.67 56.44 55.18
CA LEU A 46 43.09 57.00 53.90
C LEU A 46 43.37 58.51 54.01
N ASP A 47 43.33 59.08 55.22
CA ASP A 47 43.77 60.46 55.43
C ASP A 47 45.24 60.61 55.01
N GLY A 48 45.56 61.71 54.32
CA GLY A 48 46.87 61.90 53.70
C GLY A 48 47.08 61.13 52.38
N PHE A 49 46.41 60.01 52.09
CA PHE A 49 46.57 59.32 50.78
C PHE A 49 46.23 60.24 49.61
N PHE A 50 45.27 61.15 49.76
CA PHE A 50 44.91 62.08 48.69
C PHE A 50 45.77 63.36 48.68
N ALA A 51 46.36 63.78 49.80
CA ALA A 51 47.15 65.02 49.92
C ALA A 51 48.44 64.99 49.06
N ASP A 52 48.69 66.02 48.25
CA ASP A 52 49.72 66.01 47.20
C ASP A 52 51.17 65.80 47.68
N SER A 53 51.46 66.09 48.95
CA SER A 53 52.79 65.92 49.57
C SER A 53 53.10 64.47 50.03
N HIS A 54 52.11 63.57 50.07
CA HIS A 54 52.24 62.29 50.77
C HIS A 54 53.02 61.24 49.95
N SER A 55 54.33 61.15 50.21
CA SER A 55 55.31 60.42 49.39
C SER A 55 55.45 58.92 49.69
N GLY A 56 54.40 58.27 50.19
CA GLY A 56 54.28 56.80 50.25
C GLY A 56 55.33 56.07 51.08
N ARG A 57 55.80 56.69 52.18
CA ARG A 57 56.73 56.07 53.14
C ARG A 57 56.33 56.35 54.57
N GLU A 58 55.33 55.62 55.05
CA GLU A 58 55.15 55.45 56.49
C GLU A 58 56.36 54.66 57.03
N ARG A 59 57.21 55.33 57.81
CA ARG A 59 58.44 54.72 58.35
C ARG A 59 58.11 53.84 59.55
N ILE A 60 57.72 52.59 59.32
CA ILE A 60 57.75 51.56 60.35
C ILE A 60 59.18 51.49 60.90
N ARG A 61 59.39 51.98 62.14
CA ARG A 61 60.70 52.04 62.79
C ARG A 61 61.14 50.65 63.27
N ARG A 62 61.64 49.82 62.35
CA ARG A 62 62.57 48.73 62.67
C ARG A 62 64.00 49.18 62.35
N GLY A 63 64.94 48.85 63.22
CA GLY A 63 66.37 49.15 63.01
C GLY A 63 66.97 48.23 61.94
N GLY A 64 67.95 48.75 61.19
CA GLY A 64 68.51 48.09 60.02
C GLY A 64 68.13 48.83 58.73
N GLY A 65 69.12 49.29 57.97
CA GLY A 65 68.89 50.10 56.77
C GLY A 65 68.27 49.31 55.61
N THR A 66 67.35 49.94 54.88
CA THR A 66 66.72 49.35 53.69
C THR A 66 67.12 50.12 52.43
N LEU A 67 67.91 49.48 51.57
CA LEU A 67 68.21 49.96 50.22
C LEU A 67 66.99 49.71 49.32
N CYS A 68 66.58 50.70 48.52
CA CYS A 68 65.52 50.53 47.53
C CYS A 68 66.11 50.56 46.12
N VAL A 69 66.21 49.39 45.48
CA VAL A 69 66.44 49.28 44.04
C VAL A 69 65.10 49.48 43.33
N TYR A 70 65.08 50.29 42.28
CA TYR A 70 63.95 50.40 41.36
C TYR A 70 64.25 49.58 40.12
N VAL A 71 63.49 48.51 39.89
CA VAL A 71 63.38 47.87 38.57
C VAL A 71 62.26 48.60 37.83
N ALA A 72 62.53 49.03 36.60
CA ALA A 72 61.53 49.55 35.69
C ALA A 72 61.26 48.50 34.62
N ASP A 73 60.03 48.00 34.54
CA ASP A 73 59.60 47.20 33.39
C ASP A 73 59.50 48.11 32.17
N GLU A 74 60.47 47.98 31.26
CA GLU A 74 60.33 48.48 29.90
C GLU A 74 59.37 47.56 29.13
N HIS A 75 58.30 48.13 28.57
CA HIS A 75 57.82 47.83 27.21
C HIS A 75 56.63 48.75 26.86
N TYR A 76 56.43 49.01 25.57
CA TYR A 76 55.36 49.82 24.98
C TYR A 76 55.28 51.30 25.41
N PHE A 77 56.14 52.12 24.80
CA PHE A 77 55.67 53.31 24.07
C PHE A 77 56.57 53.54 22.84
N LYS A 78 55.98 53.57 21.64
CA LYS A 78 56.64 53.99 20.40
C LYS A 78 55.89 55.16 19.79
N ASN A 79 56.64 56.10 19.23
CA ASN A 79 56.20 57.14 18.28
C ASN A 79 55.07 58.07 18.75
N ILE A 80 55.44 59.13 19.49
CA ILE A 80 55.20 60.53 19.09
C ILE A 80 56.22 61.40 19.83
N PHE A 81 57.05 62.14 19.09
CA PHE A 81 58.03 63.07 19.65
C PHE A 81 57.41 64.47 19.71
N PHE A 82 56.76 64.80 20.82
CA PHE A 82 56.39 66.18 21.13
C PHE A 82 57.33 66.71 22.20
N PHE A 83 58.17 67.69 21.85
CA PHE A 83 59.25 68.20 22.72
C PHE A 83 58.73 69.17 23.79
N CYS A 84 57.70 68.74 24.53
CA CYS A 84 57.15 69.50 25.64
C CYS A 84 58.08 69.34 26.85
N LEU A 85 58.66 70.44 27.32
CA LEU A 85 59.54 70.45 28.50
C LEU A 85 58.77 70.29 29.83
N ILE A 86 57.75 69.43 29.84
CA ILE A 86 57.07 68.99 31.05
C ILE A 86 58.09 68.19 31.85
N ARG A 87 58.65 68.87 32.86
CA ARG A 87 59.39 68.29 33.97
C ARG A 87 58.64 67.06 34.46
N THR A 88 59.13 65.87 34.11
CA THR A 88 58.53 64.58 34.49
C THR A 88 58.78 64.31 35.97
N ILE A 89 58.12 65.11 36.81
CA ILE A 89 57.96 64.88 38.24
C ILE A 89 57.24 63.55 38.35
N GLY A 90 58.02 62.47 38.53
CA GLY A 90 57.53 61.11 38.59
C GLY A 90 56.54 61.00 39.75
N LYS A 91 55.25 61.10 39.44
CA LYS A 91 54.15 61.04 40.41
C LYS A 91 54.19 59.66 41.03
N LYS A 92 54.87 59.55 42.18
CA LYS A 92 55.06 58.31 42.92
C LYS A 92 53.67 57.72 43.14
N LYS A 93 53.40 56.58 42.49
CA LYS A 93 52.10 55.91 42.56
C LYS A 93 51.83 55.64 44.05
N LYS A 94 50.79 56.26 44.59
CA LYS A 94 50.44 56.14 46.01
C LYS A 94 49.80 54.77 46.21
N VAL A 95 50.63 53.84 46.62
CA VAL A 95 50.29 52.44 46.84
C VAL A 95 50.67 52.09 48.27
N PHE A 96 49.69 51.64 49.05
CA PHE A 96 49.97 50.91 50.29
C PHE A 96 50.04 49.43 49.94
N THR A 97 51.11 48.76 50.37
CA THR A 97 51.27 47.30 50.27
C THR A 97 51.85 46.80 51.58
N GLY A 98 51.16 45.88 52.25
CA GLY A 98 51.59 45.34 53.53
C GLY A 98 50.52 44.50 54.25
N PRO A 99 50.88 43.85 55.36
CA PRO A 99 49.95 43.13 56.22
C PRO A 99 49.12 44.09 57.06
N LEU A 100 47.84 43.78 57.22
CA LEU A 100 46.91 44.44 58.14
C LEU A 100 46.52 43.46 59.24
N THR A 101 46.95 43.70 60.48
CA THR A 101 46.60 42.83 61.62
C THR A 101 45.13 43.02 62.00
N LEU A 102 44.33 41.96 61.85
CA LEU A 102 42.88 42.01 62.08
C LEU A 102 42.56 42.23 63.57
N LYS A 103 41.58 43.09 63.84
CA LYS A 103 41.00 43.35 65.17
C LYS A 103 39.99 42.26 65.52
N ASN A 104 39.65 42.18 66.80
CA ASN A 104 38.61 41.29 67.35
C ASN A 104 38.86 39.77 67.16
N VAL A 105 40.07 39.36 66.73
CA VAL A 105 40.51 37.96 66.66
C VAL A 105 41.82 37.73 67.43
N LYS A 106 42.09 36.48 67.80
CA LYS A 106 43.30 36.09 68.55
C LYS A 106 44.59 36.22 67.72
N LYS A 107 44.50 35.92 66.42
CA LYS A 107 45.55 36.04 65.40
C LYS A 107 44.87 36.19 64.03
N GLY A 108 45.46 36.97 63.13
CA GLY A 108 45.01 37.12 61.75
C GLY A 108 45.69 38.32 61.08
N GLU A 109 46.24 38.13 59.89
CA GLU A 109 46.83 39.20 59.09
C GLU A 109 46.31 39.13 57.65
N LEU A 110 45.86 40.27 57.12
CA LEU A 110 45.34 40.40 55.76
C LEU A 110 46.35 41.20 54.91
N PHE A 111 47.02 40.55 53.97
CA PHE A 111 47.99 41.22 53.10
C PHE A 111 47.30 41.88 51.90
N VAL A 112 47.30 43.21 51.84
CA VAL A 112 46.59 43.97 50.79
C VAL A 112 47.55 44.82 49.94
N THR A 113 47.05 45.26 48.78
CA THR A 113 47.67 46.31 47.98
C THR A 113 46.61 47.32 47.55
N VAL A 114 46.54 48.45 48.24
CA VAL A 114 45.57 49.53 48.00
C VAL A 114 46.20 50.58 47.08
N LYS A 115 45.57 50.84 45.92
CA LYS A 115 46.06 51.75 44.88
C LYS A 115 45.08 52.90 44.67
N CYS A 116 45.34 54.05 45.29
CA CYS A 116 44.51 55.24 45.15
C CYS A 116 44.91 56.02 43.88
N ARG A 117 43.91 56.37 43.05
CA ARG A 117 44.07 57.34 41.94
C ARG A 117 42.95 58.38 42.00
N LYS A 118 43.30 59.65 41.83
CA LYS A 118 42.33 60.70 41.54
C LYS A 118 41.97 60.58 40.06
N LEU A 119 40.71 60.27 39.75
CA LEU A 119 40.21 60.31 38.38
C LEU A 119 40.04 61.77 37.97
N LEU A 120 40.41 62.13 36.75
CA LEU A 120 40.11 63.45 36.19
C LEU A 120 38.72 63.41 35.53
N PRO A 121 37.95 64.52 35.51
CA PRO A 121 36.64 64.55 34.83
C PRO A 121 36.71 64.08 33.38
N ILE A 122 37.76 64.47 32.65
CA ILE A 122 38.03 64.05 31.27
C ILE A 122 38.17 62.53 31.11
N ASP A 123 38.69 61.80 32.10
CA ASP A 123 38.78 60.33 32.08
C ASP A 123 37.40 59.66 32.19
N LEU A 124 36.43 60.35 32.80
CA LEU A 124 35.05 59.92 32.94
C LEU A 124 34.23 60.31 31.70
N GLU A 125 34.43 61.51 31.16
CA GLU A 125 33.80 61.99 29.93
C GLU A 125 34.16 61.11 28.72
N VAL A 126 35.44 60.79 28.53
CA VAL A 126 35.90 59.88 27.46
C VAL A 126 35.28 58.48 27.60
N LYS A 127 35.13 57.98 28.84
CA LYS A 127 34.46 56.70 29.11
C LYS A 127 32.95 56.74 28.86
N ALA A 128 32.27 57.81 29.27
CA ALA A 128 30.85 57.99 29.02
C ALA A 128 30.56 58.06 27.52
N ALA A 129 31.36 58.82 26.75
CA ALA A 129 31.24 58.89 25.30
C ALA A 129 31.50 57.53 24.62
N HIS A 130 32.48 56.75 25.10
CA HIS A 130 32.74 55.41 24.59
C HIS A 130 31.57 54.44 24.88
N LEU A 131 31.04 54.44 26.11
CA LEU A 131 29.88 53.62 26.49
C LEU A 131 28.63 54.01 25.69
N GLN A 132 28.37 55.31 25.50
CA GLN A 132 27.24 55.79 24.69
C GLN A 132 27.35 55.41 23.21
N ASN A 133 28.56 55.25 22.68
CA ASN A 133 28.77 54.76 21.32
C ASN A 133 28.55 53.24 21.22
N LEU A 134 29.01 52.45 22.21
CA LEU A 134 28.70 51.02 22.30
C LEU A 134 27.20 50.76 22.48
N GLU A 135 26.51 51.59 23.25
CA GLU A 135 25.05 51.55 23.43
C GLU A 135 24.31 51.76 22.09
N LYS A 136 24.70 52.76 21.30
CA LYS A 136 24.15 53.00 19.95
C LYS A 136 24.43 51.84 18.99
N GLU A 137 25.63 51.26 19.03
CA GLU A 137 26.02 50.10 18.23
C GLU A 137 25.18 48.87 18.61
N GLN A 138 24.96 48.63 19.90
CA GLN A 138 24.07 47.56 20.37
C GLN A 138 22.61 47.79 19.95
N ILE A 139 22.07 49.01 20.07
CA ILE A 139 20.71 49.36 19.62
C ILE A 139 20.55 49.12 18.12
N HIS A 140 21.54 49.52 17.30
CA HIS A 140 21.53 49.26 15.85
C HIS A 140 21.49 47.76 15.55
N ASN A 141 22.35 46.98 16.19
CA ASN A 141 22.45 45.53 15.96
C ASN A 141 21.20 44.77 16.43
N ILE A 142 20.54 45.23 17.50
CA ILE A 142 19.24 44.71 17.95
C ILE A 142 18.16 44.99 16.89
N ALA A 143 18.06 46.24 16.40
CA ALA A 143 17.07 46.60 15.38
C ALA A 143 17.27 45.84 14.05
N GLU A 144 18.52 45.55 13.67
CA GLU A 144 18.82 44.70 12.52
C GLU A 144 18.38 43.24 12.74
N GLN A 145 18.64 42.69 13.93
CA GLN A 145 18.19 41.34 14.30
C GLN A 145 16.65 41.24 14.37
N GLU A 146 15.96 42.24 14.90
CA GLU A 146 14.49 42.31 14.91
C GLU A 146 13.92 42.30 13.48
N ALA A 147 14.53 43.06 12.55
CA ALA A 147 14.14 43.05 11.13
C ALA A 147 14.38 41.69 10.45
N GLN A 148 15.50 41.03 10.74
CA GLN A 148 15.79 39.68 10.24
C GLN A 148 14.79 38.65 10.80
N ILE A 149 14.49 38.69 12.10
CA ILE A 149 13.49 37.83 12.76
C ILE A 149 12.10 38.03 12.16
N ALA A 150 11.68 39.28 11.91
CA ALA A 150 10.40 39.58 11.27
C ALA A 150 10.30 39.00 9.84
N SER A 151 11.39 39.09 9.06
CA SER A 151 11.45 38.51 7.71
C SER A 151 11.35 36.98 7.74
N ILE A 152 12.12 36.32 8.62
CA ILE A 152 12.13 34.87 8.79
C ILE A 152 10.77 34.36 9.32
N THR A 153 10.11 35.13 10.20
CA THR A 153 8.77 34.79 10.70
C THR A 153 7.74 34.75 9.56
N LYS A 154 7.73 35.78 8.71
CA LYS A 154 6.86 35.85 7.52
C LYS A 154 7.14 34.75 6.50
N GLU A 155 8.40 34.36 6.32
CA GLU A 155 8.77 33.23 5.47
C GLU A 155 8.23 31.90 6.02
N ASN A 156 8.39 31.67 7.33
CA ASN A 156 7.83 30.49 8.01
C ASN A 156 6.30 30.43 7.94
N GLU A 157 5.59 31.56 8.05
CA GLU A 157 4.13 31.63 7.85
C GLU A 157 3.73 31.20 6.42
N SER A 158 4.48 31.66 5.41
CA SER A 158 4.26 31.27 4.01
C SER A 158 4.53 29.77 3.78
N ILE A 159 5.59 29.23 4.37
CA ILE A 159 5.92 27.80 4.31
C ILE A 159 4.87 26.96 5.04
N ALA A 160 4.34 27.41 6.19
CA ALA A 160 3.27 26.74 6.91
C ALA A 160 1.98 26.66 6.08
N GLN A 161 1.61 27.75 5.39
CA GLN A 161 0.45 27.74 4.49
C GLN A 161 0.68 26.87 3.25
N ALA A 162 1.89 26.86 2.67
CA ALA A 162 2.22 25.96 1.56
C ALA A 162 2.13 24.48 1.97
N ASN A 163 2.68 24.12 3.14
CA ASN A 163 2.59 22.77 3.70
C ASN A 163 1.13 22.35 3.98
N LYS A 164 0.28 23.28 4.42
CA LYS A 164 -1.16 23.03 4.57
C LYS A 164 -1.81 22.69 3.22
N ASN A 165 -1.58 23.51 2.19
CA ASN A 165 -2.14 23.29 0.85
C ASN A 165 -1.70 21.91 0.29
N LEU A 166 -0.42 21.57 0.42
CA LEU A 166 0.11 20.26 0.00
C LEU A 166 -0.54 19.10 0.76
N GLY A 167 -0.88 19.26 2.03
CA GLY A 167 -1.64 18.26 2.80
C GLY A 167 -3.07 18.04 2.27
N GLU A 168 -3.74 19.11 1.84
CA GLU A 168 -5.08 19.06 1.23
C GLU A 168 -5.03 18.42 -0.18
N GLU A 169 -4.00 18.71 -0.97
CA GLU A 169 -3.73 18.06 -2.26
C GLU A 169 -3.43 16.57 -2.12
N VAL A 170 -2.52 16.18 -1.21
CA VAL A 170 -2.19 14.76 -0.93
C VAL A 170 -3.40 13.97 -0.45
N SER A 171 -4.25 14.58 0.37
CA SER A 171 -5.52 13.97 0.82
C SER A 171 -6.46 13.71 -0.35
N THR A 172 -6.57 14.68 -1.27
CA THR A 172 -7.40 14.59 -2.49
C THR A 172 -6.88 13.53 -3.46
N LEU A 173 -5.57 13.48 -3.69
CA LEU A 173 -4.92 12.46 -4.52
C LEU A 173 -5.10 11.05 -3.94
N THR A 174 -4.98 10.90 -2.63
CA THR A 174 -5.18 9.62 -1.93
C THR A 174 -6.61 9.09 -2.10
N ALA A 175 -7.62 9.97 -2.04
CA ALA A 175 -9.00 9.59 -2.34
C ALA A 175 -9.20 9.16 -3.80
N SER A 176 -8.58 9.86 -4.75
CA SER A 176 -8.63 9.55 -6.19
C SER A 176 -7.94 8.21 -6.54
N VAL A 177 -6.82 7.90 -5.90
CA VAL A 177 -6.13 6.60 -6.02
C VAL A 177 -7.05 5.48 -5.54
N LYS A 178 -7.66 5.61 -4.35
CA LYS A 178 -8.55 4.60 -3.77
C LYS A 178 -9.81 4.34 -4.62
N ASP A 179 -10.40 5.39 -5.19
CA ASP A 179 -11.48 5.28 -6.18
C ASP A 179 -11.03 4.51 -7.43
N SER A 180 -9.84 4.85 -7.96
CA SER A 180 -9.25 4.17 -9.13
C SER A 180 -8.93 2.69 -8.88
N GLU A 181 -8.43 2.34 -7.70
CA GLU A 181 -8.19 0.95 -7.26
C GLU A 181 -9.50 0.14 -7.17
N SER A 182 -10.58 0.77 -6.70
CA SER A 182 -11.91 0.12 -6.64
C SER A 182 -12.46 -0.18 -8.05
N LYS A 183 -12.29 0.76 -8.99
CA LYS A 183 -12.70 0.62 -10.39
C LYS A 183 -11.86 -0.43 -11.13
N LEU A 184 -10.55 -0.48 -10.86
CA LEU A 184 -9.65 -1.51 -11.37
C LEU A 184 -10.09 -2.90 -10.87
N SER A 185 -10.37 -3.03 -9.58
CA SER A 185 -10.86 -4.27 -8.97
C SER A 185 -12.17 -4.76 -9.61
N GLN A 186 -13.12 -3.84 -9.83
CA GLN A 186 -14.38 -4.14 -10.53
C GLN A 186 -14.14 -4.60 -11.98
N SER A 187 -13.23 -3.95 -12.70
CA SER A 187 -12.90 -4.30 -14.09
C SER A 187 -12.20 -5.67 -14.21
N VAL A 188 -11.34 -6.01 -13.25
CA VAL A 188 -10.71 -7.34 -13.17
C VAL A 188 -11.77 -8.44 -12.95
N ALA A 189 -12.73 -8.23 -12.04
CA ALA A 189 -13.83 -9.18 -11.82
C ALA A 189 -14.72 -9.34 -13.07
N GLN A 190 -15.05 -8.24 -13.76
CA GLN A 190 -15.79 -8.28 -15.04
C GLN A 190 -15.03 -9.08 -16.12
N LYS A 191 -13.71 -8.89 -16.22
CA LYS A 191 -12.87 -9.65 -17.16
C LYS A 191 -12.86 -11.15 -16.87
N GLN A 192 -12.81 -11.55 -15.59
CA GLN A 192 -12.87 -12.96 -15.18
C GLN A 192 -14.21 -13.60 -15.57
N ALA A 193 -15.33 -12.94 -15.26
CA ALA A 193 -16.65 -13.43 -15.63
C ALA A 193 -16.87 -13.54 -17.16
N LEU A 194 -16.30 -12.63 -17.94
CA LEU A 194 -16.37 -12.69 -19.41
C LEU A 194 -15.54 -13.85 -19.98
N GLU A 195 -14.37 -14.13 -19.43
CA GLU A 195 -13.54 -15.28 -19.83
C GLU A 195 -14.21 -16.61 -19.46
N GLU A 196 -14.91 -16.68 -18.32
CA GLU A 196 -15.74 -17.84 -17.94
C GLU A 196 -16.91 -18.05 -18.92
N GLN A 197 -17.66 -17.00 -19.28
CA GLN A 197 -18.71 -17.05 -20.29
C GLN A 197 -18.18 -17.52 -21.66
N LYS A 198 -17.01 -17.01 -22.08
CA LYS A 198 -16.33 -17.41 -23.32
C LYS A 198 -15.94 -18.89 -23.32
N ASN A 199 -15.46 -19.43 -22.19
CA ASN A 199 -15.13 -20.85 -22.06
C ASN A 199 -16.39 -21.73 -22.12
N ASN A 200 -17.48 -21.33 -21.46
CA ASN A 200 -18.78 -22.00 -21.56
C ASN A 200 -19.31 -22.00 -23.01
N LEU A 201 -19.27 -20.85 -23.70
CA LEU A 201 -19.65 -20.76 -25.11
C LEU A 201 -18.77 -21.63 -26.03
N ALA A 202 -17.49 -21.80 -25.73
CA ALA A 202 -16.61 -22.72 -26.46
C ALA A 202 -17.01 -24.19 -26.25
N GLN A 203 -17.36 -24.59 -25.02
CA GLN A 203 -17.86 -25.92 -24.71
C GLN A 203 -19.22 -26.21 -25.38
N ILE A 204 -20.15 -25.26 -25.34
CA ILE A 204 -21.45 -25.35 -26.03
C ILE A 204 -21.24 -25.52 -27.55
N ARG A 205 -20.37 -24.70 -28.16
CA ARG A 205 -20.01 -24.84 -29.59
C ARG A 205 -19.43 -26.23 -29.89
N ALA A 206 -18.59 -26.78 -29.02
CA ALA A 206 -18.03 -28.12 -29.22
C ALA A 206 -19.09 -29.22 -29.18
N SER A 207 -20.11 -29.12 -28.30
CA SER A 207 -21.26 -30.04 -28.32
C SER A 207 -22.03 -29.91 -29.63
N VAL A 208 -22.49 -28.70 -29.97
CA VAL A 208 -23.29 -28.46 -31.19
C VAL A 208 -22.56 -28.91 -32.46
N GLN A 209 -21.24 -28.77 -32.51
CA GLN A 209 -20.42 -29.25 -33.64
C GLN A 209 -20.36 -30.78 -33.73
N LYS A 210 -20.36 -31.49 -32.59
CA LYS A 210 -20.48 -32.95 -32.54
C LYS A 210 -21.89 -33.38 -32.94
N ASP A 211 -22.91 -32.77 -32.34
CA ASP A 211 -24.32 -33.11 -32.56
C ASP A 211 -24.70 -32.91 -34.04
N TYR A 212 -24.18 -31.87 -34.69
CA TYR A 212 -24.29 -31.66 -36.15
C TYR A 212 -23.60 -32.77 -36.96
N GLY A 213 -22.43 -33.24 -36.53
CA GLY A 213 -21.73 -34.37 -37.16
C GLY A 213 -22.51 -35.68 -37.04
N ASP A 214 -23.06 -35.97 -35.87
CA ASP A 214 -23.88 -37.16 -35.62
C ASP A 214 -25.16 -37.13 -36.47
N ILE A 215 -25.82 -35.97 -36.59
CA ILE A 215 -26.98 -35.78 -37.50
C ILE A 215 -26.57 -35.93 -38.98
N SER A 216 -25.43 -35.38 -39.39
CA SER A 216 -24.90 -35.51 -40.75
C SER A 216 -24.65 -36.98 -41.13
N ASN A 217 -24.13 -37.78 -40.19
CA ASN A 217 -23.93 -39.21 -40.39
C ASN A 217 -25.26 -39.98 -40.49
N GLN A 218 -26.27 -39.60 -39.69
CA GLN A 218 -27.62 -40.17 -39.78
C GLN A 218 -28.29 -39.86 -41.13
N LEU A 219 -28.11 -38.63 -41.66
CA LEU A 219 -28.64 -38.26 -42.97
C LEU A 219 -28.01 -39.09 -44.10
N VAL A 220 -26.69 -39.32 -44.08
CA VAL A 220 -26.03 -40.19 -45.06
C VAL A 220 -26.57 -41.62 -44.98
N PHE A 221 -26.72 -42.18 -43.77
CA PHE A 221 -27.28 -43.52 -43.59
C PHE A 221 -28.73 -43.63 -44.12
N LEU A 222 -29.59 -42.68 -43.77
CA LEU A 222 -30.98 -42.63 -44.25
C LEU A 222 -31.07 -42.44 -45.76
N GLN A 223 -30.14 -41.69 -46.36
CA GLN A 223 -30.09 -41.51 -47.82
C GLN A 223 -29.68 -42.79 -48.54
N SER A 224 -28.70 -43.55 -48.01
CA SER A 224 -28.34 -44.87 -48.56
C SER A 224 -29.46 -45.90 -48.41
N ALA A 225 -30.15 -45.93 -47.27
CA ALA A 225 -31.30 -46.83 -47.07
C ALA A 225 -32.49 -46.46 -48.00
N LEU A 226 -32.69 -45.17 -48.28
CA LEU A 226 -33.69 -44.72 -49.25
C LEU A 226 -33.33 -45.14 -50.69
N GLU A 227 -32.04 -45.13 -51.04
CA GLU A 227 -31.54 -45.60 -52.34
C GLU A 227 -31.74 -47.12 -52.52
N GLU A 228 -31.46 -47.92 -51.49
CA GLU A 228 -31.69 -49.37 -51.46
C GLU A 228 -33.18 -49.74 -51.62
N GLU A 229 -34.08 -49.04 -50.92
CA GLU A 229 -35.54 -49.20 -51.08
C GLU A 229 -36.04 -48.73 -52.46
N GLN A 230 -35.44 -47.68 -53.03
CA GLN A 230 -35.77 -47.16 -54.35
C GLN A 230 -35.42 -48.16 -55.47
N ASP A 231 -34.27 -48.83 -55.35
CA ASP A 231 -33.85 -49.91 -56.25
C ASP A 231 -34.75 -51.15 -56.08
N ALA A 232 -35.04 -51.57 -54.85
CA ALA A 232 -35.94 -52.71 -54.59
C ALA A 232 -37.36 -52.49 -55.15
N VAL A 233 -37.90 -51.27 -55.05
CA VAL A 233 -39.18 -50.90 -55.68
C VAL A 233 -39.09 -50.93 -57.22
N THR A 234 -37.93 -50.59 -57.79
CA THR A 234 -37.69 -50.62 -59.24
C THR A 234 -37.61 -52.05 -59.77
N ASP A 235 -36.91 -52.95 -59.05
CA ASP A 235 -36.85 -54.37 -59.37
C ASP A 235 -38.24 -55.02 -59.29
N LEU A 236 -38.98 -54.79 -58.21
CA LEU A 236 -40.36 -55.28 -58.05
C LEU A 236 -41.31 -54.72 -59.13
N ALA A 237 -41.13 -53.48 -59.58
CA ALA A 237 -41.87 -52.92 -60.70
C ALA A 237 -41.53 -53.62 -62.03
N SER A 238 -40.27 -54.01 -62.22
CA SER A 238 -39.83 -54.78 -63.40
C SER A 238 -40.43 -56.20 -63.38
N GLU A 239 -40.41 -56.90 -62.24
CA GLU A 239 -40.99 -58.23 -62.06
C GLU A 239 -42.50 -58.21 -62.32
N ASN A 240 -43.22 -57.25 -61.73
CA ASN A 240 -44.64 -57.05 -61.99
C ASN A 240 -44.94 -56.77 -63.47
N SER A 241 -44.02 -56.14 -64.20
CA SER A 241 -44.18 -55.96 -65.65
C SER A 241 -44.03 -57.27 -66.42
N GLY A 242 -43.09 -58.14 -66.01
CA GLY A 242 -42.87 -59.48 -66.57
C GLY A 242 -44.06 -60.42 -66.31
N LEU A 243 -44.48 -60.54 -65.05
CA LEU A 243 -45.65 -61.34 -64.64
C LEU A 243 -46.93 -60.90 -65.38
N LYS A 244 -47.06 -59.60 -65.69
CA LYS A 244 -48.19 -59.05 -66.46
C LYS A 244 -48.09 -59.30 -67.97
N VAL A 245 -46.93 -59.69 -68.48
CA VAL A 245 -46.78 -60.27 -69.83
C VAL A 245 -47.11 -61.76 -69.80
N GLU A 246 -46.57 -62.52 -68.84
CA GLU A 246 -46.89 -63.94 -68.67
C GLU A 246 -48.38 -64.19 -68.47
N GLN A 247 -49.06 -63.39 -67.64
CA GLN A 247 -50.51 -63.46 -67.43
C GLN A 247 -51.30 -63.29 -68.74
N LYS A 248 -50.84 -62.44 -69.66
CA LYS A 248 -51.47 -62.27 -70.98
C LYS A 248 -51.22 -63.48 -71.89
N THR A 249 -50.02 -64.04 -71.85
CA THR A 249 -49.67 -65.26 -72.61
C THR A 249 -50.51 -66.44 -72.12
N VAL A 250 -50.56 -66.68 -70.81
CA VAL A 250 -51.37 -67.75 -70.19
C VAL A 250 -52.86 -67.55 -70.44
N ALA A 251 -53.36 -66.31 -70.45
CA ALA A 251 -54.74 -66.02 -70.86
C ALA A 251 -55.00 -66.40 -72.33
N SER A 252 -54.11 -65.99 -73.25
CA SER A 252 -54.20 -66.34 -74.67
C SER A 252 -54.09 -67.83 -74.94
N ASP A 253 -53.25 -68.55 -74.19
CA ASP A 253 -53.11 -70.01 -74.29
C ASP A 253 -54.32 -70.73 -73.69
N SER A 254 -54.91 -70.19 -72.61
CA SER A 254 -56.18 -70.66 -72.05
C SER A 254 -57.33 -70.49 -73.04
N ASP A 255 -57.46 -69.33 -73.67
CA ASP A 255 -58.47 -69.07 -74.71
C ASP A 255 -58.30 -70.01 -75.92
N ASN A 256 -57.06 -70.27 -76.34
CA ASN A 256 -56.73 -71.24 -77.40
C ASN A 256 -57.04 -72.68 -76.98
N ALA A 257 -56.78 -73.06 -75.73
CA ALA A 257 -57.14 -74.35 -75.16
C ALA A 257 -58.67 -74.53 -75.08
N ASN A 258 -59.40 -73.50 -74.64
CA ASN A 258 -60.86 -73.47 -74.61
C ASN A 258 -61.46 -73.60 -76.03
N LEU A 259 -60.90 -72.90 -77.01
CA LEU A 259 -61.23 -73.06 -78.44
C LEU A 259 -60.99 -74.50 -78.94
N ARG A 260 -59.93 -75.17 -78.46
CA ARG A 260 -59.61 -76.55 -78.82
C ARG A 260 -60.52 -77.56 -78.11
N ILE A 261 -60.89 -77.31 -76.86
CA ILE A 261 -61.87 -78.10 -76.12
C ILE A 261 -63.23 -78.01 -76.82
N ALA A 262 -63.71 -76.81 -77.16
CA ALA A 262 -64.99 -76.64 -77.85
C ALA A 262 -65.06 -77.40 -79.20
N ARG A 263 -63.95 -77.42 -79.97
CA ARG A 263 -63.85 -78.23 -81.20
C ARG A 263 -63.91 -79.73 -80.91
N LEU A 264 -63.21 -80.20 -79.88
CA LEU A 264 -63.22 -81.61 -79.47
C LEU A 264 -64.58 -82.03 -78.89
N GLU A 265 -65.28 -81.14 -78.20
CA GLU A 265 -66.65 -81.37 -77.74
C GLU A 265 -67.64 -81.46 -78.91
N GLU A 266 -67.49 -80.61 -79.93
CA GLU A 266 -68.25 -80.72 -81.18
C GLU A 266 -67.96 -82.04 -81.92
N GLU A 267 -66.69 -82.43 -82.01
CA GLU A 267 -66.28 -83.70 -82.61
C GLU A 267 -66.80 -84.92 -81.82
N ILE A 268 -66.73 -84.88 -80.48
CA ILE A 268 -67.32 -85.90 -79.60
C ILE A 268 -68.85 -85.92 -79.73
N ALA A 269 -69.51 -84.78 -79.94
CA ALA A 269 -70.96 -84.73 -80.19
C ALA A 269 -71.32 -85.37 -81.54
N ARG A 270 -70.57 -85.08 -82.60
CA ARG A 270 -70.71 -85.74 -83.92
C ARG A 270 -70.47 -87.26 -83.81
N LEU A 271 -69.41 -87.70 -83.13
CA LEU A 271 -69.09 -89.11 -82.88
C LEU A 271 -70.15 -89.81 -82.00
N LYS A 272 -70.76 -89.11 -81.03
CA LYS A 272 -71.89 -89.61 -80.25
C LYS A 272 -73.16 -89.75 -81.09
N GLN A 273 -73.44 -88.82 -82.01
CA GLN A 273 -74.55 -88.97 -82.96
C GLN A 273 -74.34 -90.16 -83.90
N GLN A 274 -73.13 -90.37 -84.43
CA GLN A 274 -72.78 -91.55 -85.22
C GLN A 274 -72.96 -92.85 -84.41
N LYS A 275 -72.41 -92.94 -83.18
CA LYS A 275 -72.60 -94.12 -82.32
C LYS A 275 -74.03 -94.33 -81.84
N ALA A 276 -74.86 -93.29 -81.79
CA ALA A 276 -76.30 -93.42 -81.54
C ALA A 276 -77.05 -93.99 -82.76
N GLN A 277 -76.59 -93.70 -83.98
CA GLN A 277 -77.10 -94.34 -85.21
C GLN A 277 -76.65 -95.81 -85.32
N GLU A 278 -75.45 -96.16 -84.84
CA GLU A 278 -74.93 -97.54 -84.86
C GLU A 278 -75.49 -98.48 -83.76
N LYS A 279 -76.12 -97.96 -82.70
CA LYS A 279 -76.53 -98.76 -81.52
C LYS A 279 -78.04 -98.85 -81.26
N THR A 280 -78.84 -98.83 -82.31
CA THR A 280 -80.26 -99.27 -82.26
C THR A 280 -80.41 -100.80 -82.27
N ASN A 281 -79.74 -101.53 -81.35
CA ASN A 281 -80.05 -102.94 -81.09
C ASN A 281 -79.56 -103.47 -79.72
N SER A 282 -80.45 -104.21 -79.04
CA SER A 282 -80.26 -105.00 -77.80
C SER A 282 -80.07 -104.28 -76.43
N LYS A 283 -80.20 -105.08 -75.35
CA LYS A 283 -80.61 -104.77 -73.94
C LYS A 283 -80.24 -106.03 -73.08
N PRO A 284 -80.29 -106.12 -71.72
CA PRO A 284 -80.31 -105.16 -70.58
C PRO A 284 -79.23 -105.45 -69.46
N ALA A 285 -79.34 -104.74 -68.31
CA ALA A 285 -79.17 -105.23 -66.90
C ALA A 285 -77.81 -105.29 -66.13
N ALA A 286 -77.68 -104.35 -65.15
CA ALA A 286 -77.56 -104.56 -63.67
C ALA A 286 -76.24 -104.88 -62.90
N THR A 287 -76.19 -104.37 -61.64
CA THR A 287 -75.57 -104.92 -60.39
C THR A 287 -74.20 -104.43 -59.84
N THR A 288 -74.25 -103.40 -58.96
CA THR A 288 -73.73 -103.32 -57.55
C THR A 288 -72.20 -103.40 -57.17
N VAL A 289 -71.85 -102.85 -55.98
CA VAL A 289 -70.57 -102.92 -55.17
C VAL A 289 -69.60 -101.71 -55.35
N VAL A 290 -68.67 -101.37 -54.40
CA VAL A 290 -68.77 -100.68 -53.06
C VAL A 290 -67.34 -100.41 -52.47
N VAL A 291 -67.19 -99.65 -51.35
CA VAL A 291 -65.93 -99.22 -50.63
C VAL A 291 -65.27 -97.97 -51.29
N ALA A 292 -65.19 -96.76 -50.69
CA ALA A 292 -64.55 -96.23 -49.45
C ALA A 292 -63.01 -96.01 -49.56
N THR A 293 -62.37 -95.01 -48.94
CA THR A 293 -62.81 -93.99 -47.94
C THR A 293 -62.35 -92.57 -48.39
N ASP A 294 -62.01 -91.48 -47.65
CA ASP A 294 -61.86 -91.14 -46.21
C ASP A 294 -62.08 -89.61 -45.92
N LYS A 295 -61.60 -89.10 -44.76
CA LYS A 295 -61.67 -87.73 -44.18
C LYS A 295 -60.32 -87.40 -43.48
N PRO A 296 -60.16 -86.36 -42.61
CA PRO A 296 -60.71 -84.99 -42.50
C PRO A 296 -59.58 -83.91 -42.72
N VAL A 297 -59.77 -82.60 -42.55
CA VAL A 297 -59.67 -81.72 -41.33
C VAL A 297 -59.86 -80.28 -41.87
N ALA A 298 -60.63 -79.30 -41.37
CA ALA A 298 -61.19 -78.89 -40.06
C ALA A 298 -60.37 -77.79 -39.32
N GLN A 299 -61.08 -76.78 -38.77
CA GLN A 299 -60.62 -75.71 -37.86
C GLN A 299 -59.72 -74.60 -38.50
N GLU A 300 -59.74 -73.32 -38.10
CA GLU A 300 -60.67 -72.56 -37.22
C GLU A 300 -60.61 -71.02 -37.44
N GLU A 301 -61.43 -70.27 -36.68
CA GLU A 301 -61.37 -68.86 -36.23
C GLU A 301 -60.45 -67.85 -36.97
N GLU A 302 -60.89 -66.67 -37.44
CA GLU A 302 -61.75 -65.62 -36.86
C GLU A 302 -61.14 -64.78 -35.70
N THR A 303 -61.28 -63.45 -35.84
CA THR A 303 -61.21 -62.39 -34.81
C THR A 303 -59.91 -61.58 -34.57
N LYS A 304 -60.16 -60.26 -34.47
CA LYS A 304 -59.57 -59.24 -33.57
C LYS A 304 -58.10 -58.81 -33.72
N ALA A 305 -57.97 -57.57 -34.18
CA ALA A 305 -56.93 -56.66 -33.70
C ALA A 305 -57.07 -56.38 -32.20
N THR A 306 -55.93 -56.21 -31.50
CA THR A 306 -55.88 -55.48 -30.23
C THR A 306 -54.53 -54.79 -30.08
N SER A 307 -54.50 -53.45 -30.09
CA SER A 307 -53.46 -52.69 -29.40
C SER A 307 -53.76 -52.72 -27.90
N PRO A 308 -52.75 -52.50 -27.04
CA PRO A 308 -53.00 -51.49 -26.00
C PRO A 308 -51.82 -50.53 -25.79
N LEU A 309 -52.17 -49.34 -25.31
CA LEU A 309 -51.24 -48.43 -24.63
C LEU A 309 -50.76 -49.09 -23.33
N ILE A 310 -49.53 -48.77 -22.92
CA ILE A 310 -49.19 -48.63 -21.50
C ILE A 310 -48.56 -47.24 -21.33
N ASP A 311 -48.89 -46.59 -20.23
CA ASP A 311 -48.57 -45.21 -19.89
C ASP A 311 -47.92 -45.17 -18.49
N GLU A 312 -47.29 -44.03 -18.11
CA GLU A 312 -46.69 -43.75 -16.80
C GLU A 312 -45.44 -44.60 -16.41
N LYS A 313 -44.49 -44.19 -15.55
CA LYS A 313 -44.08 -42.89 -14.97
C LYS A 313 -42.59 -43.00 -14.53
N PRO A 314 -41.89 -41.90 -14.14
CA PRO A 314 -40.46 -41.94 -13.85
C PRO A 314 -40.10 -42.38 -12.42
N GLN A 315 -38.82 -42.75 -12.20
CA GLN A 315 -38.18 -42.82 -10.88
C GLN A 315 -36.89 -41.99 -10.83
N PRO A 316 -36.58 -41.33 -9.69
CA PRO A 316 -35.32 -40.61 -9.49
C PRO A 316 -34.29 -41.43 -8.69
N ALA A 317 -33.00 -41.25 -9.02
CA ALA A 317 -31.86 -41.59 -8.18
C ALA A 317 -30.70 -40.60 -8.46
N GLY A 318 -29.79 -40.31 -7.53
CA GLY A 318 -29.77 -40.72 -6.12
C GLY A 318 -28.36 -40.75 -5.51
N ASN A 319 -28.01 -39.70 -4.76
CA ASN A 319 -26.86 -39.58 -3.84
C ASN A 319 -25.42 -39.48 -4.41
N ALA A 320 -24.53 -39.05 -3.48
CA ALA A 320 -23.10 -38.75 -3.60
C ALA A 320 -22.74 -37.43 -4.33
N GLN A 321 -21.84 -36.57 -3.82
CA GLN A 321 -21.04 -36.67 -2.59
C GLN A 321 -20.72 -35.29 -1.96
N SER A 322 -20.25 -35.33 -0.71
CA SER A 322 -19.97 -34.19 0.18
C SER A 322 -18.75 -33.34 -0.19
N SER A 323 -18.73 -32.07 0.22
CA SER A 323 -17.74 -31.57 1.23
C SER A 323 -17.93 -30.08 1.60
N ASN A 324 -17.23 -29.67 2.67
CA ASN A 324 -16.87 -28.30 3.05
C ASN A 324 -18.00 -27.31 3.44
N CYS A 325 -18.56 -27.53 4.63
CA CYS A 325 -18.79 -26.42 5.55
C CYS A 325 -17.43 -25.89 6.05
N GLN A 326 -17.24 -24.56 6.12
CA GLN A 326 -16.07 -23.97 6.77
C GLN A 326 -16.43 -22.65 7.48
N CYS A 327 -16.73 -22.74 8.77
CA CYS A 327 -16.88 -21.58 9.64
C CYS A 327 -15.52 -21.06 10.10
N CYS A 328 -15.45 -19.74 10.35
CA CYS A 328 -14.39 -19.01 11.07
C CYS A 328 -12.99 -18.94 10.40
N ILE A 329 -12.45 -17.72 10.21
CA ILE A 329 -11.42 -17.14 11.10
C ILE A 329 -10.99 -15.72 10.64
N ILE A 330 -11.16 -14.75 11.57
CA ILE A 330 -10.31 -13.58 11.87
C ILE A 330 -9.74 -12.74 10.71
N LEU A 331 -10.24 -11.50 10.56
CA LEU A 331 -9.57 -10.29 11.08
C LEU A 331 -10.60 -9.20 11.45
#